data_AF-A0A6J7AT38-F1
#
_entry.id   AF-A0A6J7AT38-F1
#
_cell.length_a   1.000
_cell.length_b   1.000
_cell.length_c   1.000
_cell.angle_alpha   90.00
_cell.angle_beta   90.00
_cell.angle_gamma   90.00
#
_symmetry.space_group_name_H-M   'P 1'
#
loop_
_entity.id
_entity.type
_entity.pdbx_description
1 polymer ?
#
loop_
_entity_poly.entity_id
_entity_poly.type
_entity_poly.pdbx_seq_one_letter_code
_entity_poly.pdbx_strand_id
1 'polypeptide(L)'
;MEPLKTSRGRMLRVMGDPALLTMDRMSEFTKRFDSDPRIVTCSLVAGTGAGEVWVRATAPTGVLIAIAEDAQDLVGVLPEDEDKVALGSWFLGAAERGLWHDLFLTDHMDVAKASTLMALASMDAQEAIDPSSAAFVAQETRKPSRRLTVAVDATWLGPHETGAQVLTTAAITAMAADERIEAIYVVGIKELPSYAQHLTGLDRVRIVAAGEEISQCDIVWYPNQIDGRSNIGDARALGRRVITTYLDLIAYDIPRYHGSADAWGTYRALQRRIALSVDGITAISGDVANRLLMEVPRLDPQRVQPLPLGLDHIVGASAPDAPDTDLDSTVAALGGKRFVAVLGNDFQHKNRDFAIAVWQRVLQSGQSCDLVLAGLHVKSSSSKVAEDALLSTHVDLRGAAHTVGHLTGKSRAWLLANAAAVLYPSSAEGFGLVPYEAAILGTPSTFADFGPLKEIAGISGLPKHWSVDAFTADLEQLLASDDAARQRVAELHQVIAQHTWQGFAAGLIDFFVRIAAQPTVLTSSVGGTAADTAALSAILSSRTWRATESLRKVRSKLRRK
;
A
#
# COMPACT_ATOMS: atom_id res chain seq x y z
N MET A 1 19.04 19.44 -51.30
CA MET A 1 19.29 18.11 -50.71
C MET A 1 18.91 17.10 -51.79
N GLU A 2 19.69 16.05 -52.04
CA GLU A 2 19.24 14.98 -52.94
C GLU A 2 17.91 14.42 -52.40
N PRO A 3 16.94 14.11 -53.27
CA PRO A 3 15.65 13.62 -52.81
C PRO A 3 15.84 12.24 -52.17
N LEU A 4 15.38 12.10 -50.93
CA LEU A 4 15.55 10.88 -50.15
C LEU A 4 14.76 9.76 -50.82
N LYS A 5 15.42 8.64 -51.11
CA LYS A 5 14.82 7.51 -51.83
C LYS A 5 14.99 6.22 -51.04
N THR A 6 13.90 5.46 -50.90
CA THR A 6 13.95 4.15 -50.23
C THR A 6 14.61 3.08 -51.11
N SER A 7 14.94 1.93 -50.55
CA SER A 7 15.55 0.82 -51.30
C SER A 7 14.60 0.24 -52.36
N ARG A 8 13.29 0.30 -52.13
CA ARG A 8 12.25 -0.04 -53.12
C ARG A 8 11.87 1.11 -54.05
N GLY A 9 12.56 2.24 -53.93
CA GLY A 9 12.50 3.35 -54.87
C GLY A 9 11.39 4.36 -54.60
N ARG A 10 10.77 4.37 -53.42
CA ARG A 10 9.81 5.41 -53.03
C ARG A 10 10.55 6.73 -52.78
N MET A 11 10.03 7.82 -53.34
CA MET A 11 10.55 9.17 -53.12
C MET A 11 9.96 9.73 -51.84
N LEU A 12 10.81 10.28 -50.98
CA LEU A 12 10.44 10.84 -49.69
C LEU A 12 10.74 12.34 -49.66
N ARG A 13 9.73 13.14 -49.29
CA ARG A 13 9.88 14.54 -48.91
C ARG A 13 10.09 14.63 -47.40
N VAL A 14 11.08 15.40 -46.95
CA VAL A 14 11.38 15.58 -45.52
C VAL A 14 11.04 17.00 -45.11
N MET A 15 10.14 17.12 -44.14
CA MET A 15 9.77 18.37 -43.49
C MET A 15 10.48 18.50 -42.13
N GLY A 16 10.96 19.69 -41.80
CA GLY A 16 11.68 19.99 -40.55
C GLY A 16 13.18 20.17 -40.77
N ASP A 17 13.97 20.15 -39.68
CA ASP A 17 15.44 20.27 -39.78
C ASP A 17 16.06 18.95 -40.26
N PRO A 18 16.59 18.88 -41.49
CA PRO A 18 17.12 17.62 -42.01
C PRO A 18 18.38 17.14 -41.27
N ALA A 19 19.05 18.00 -40.49
CA ALA A 19 20.18 17.61 -39.66
C ALA A 19 19.79 16.57 -38.59
N LEU A 20 18.51 16.50 -38.22
CA LEU A 20 17.98 15.50 -37.29
C LEU A 20 17.85 14.11 -37.93
N LEU A 21 17.90 13.99 -39.26
CA LEU A 21 17.86 12.73 -39.99
C LEU A 21 19.28 12.23 -40.26
N THR A 22 19.96 11.76 -39.21
CA THR A 22 21.29 11.13 -39.30
C THR A 22 21.27 9.91 -40.22
N MET A 23 22.43 9.45 -40.69
CA MET A 23 22.53 8.28 -41.57
C MET A 23 21.81 7.04 -41.01
N ASP A 24 21.93 6.80 -39.70
CA ASP A 24 21.29 5.67 -39.03
C ASP A 24 19.75 5.82 -39.01
N ARG A 25 19.24 7.02 -38.67
CA ARG A 25 17.79 7.30 -38.67
C ARG A 25 17.21 7.27 -40.09
N MET A 26 17.97 7.74 -41.07
CA MET A 26 17.61 7.67 -42.49
C MET A 26 17.47 6.21 -42.95
N SER A 27 18.41 5.34 -42.55
CA SER A 27 18.32 3.90 -42.79
C SER A 27 17.08 3.30 -42.14
N GLU A 28 16.76 3.69 -40.91
CA GLU A 28 15.60 3.17 -40.19
C GLU A 28 14.27 3.64 -40.81
N PHE A 29 14.19 4.90 -41.23
CA PHE A 29 13.01 5.46 -41.90
C PHE A 29 12.77 4.79 -43.26
N THR A 30 13.81 4.66 -44.09
CA THR A 30 13.68 4.02 -45.40
C THR A 30 13.28 2.55 -45.27
N LYS A 31 13.87 1.82 -44.31
CA LYS A 31 13.46 0.46 -43.95
C LYS A 31 12.01 0.39 -43.49
N ARG A 32 11.54 1.37 -42.70
CA ARG A 32 10.14 1.41 -42.24
C ARG A 32 9.17 1.65 -43.40
N PHE A 33 9.42 2.62 -44.27
CA PHE A 33 8.60 2.85 -45.47
C PHE A 33 8.53 1.64 -46.41
N ASP A 34 9.63 0.87 -46.52
CA ASP A 34 9.68 -0.33 -47.34
C ASP A 34 9.04 -1.55 -46.67
N SER A 35 8.76 -1.49 -45.36
CA SER A 35 8.15 -2.59 -44.60
C SER A 35 6.66 -2.77 -44.91
N ASP A 36 5.93 -1.68 -45.17
CA ASP A 36 4.52 -1.72 -45.55
C ASP A 36 4.18 -0.51 -46.45
N PRO A 37 3.63 -0.72 -47.65
CA PRO A 37 3.32 0.37 -48.59
C PRO A 37 2.23 1.32 -48.07
N ARG A 38 1.43 0.91 -47.08
CA ARG A 38 0.44 1.81 -46.45
C ARG A 38 1.08 2.91 -45.62
N ILE A 39 2.33 2.75 -45.18
CA ILE A 39 3.04 3.78 -44.42
C ILE A 39 3.36 4.92 -45.37
N VAL A 40 2.74 6.08 -45.14
CA VAL A 40 2.90 7.28 -45.97
C VAL A 40 3.61 8.40 -45.24
N THR A 41 3.70 8.33 -43.91
CA THR A 41 4.57 9.22 -43.15
C THR A 41 5.33 8.48 -42.06
N CYS A 42 6.57 8.92 -41.83
CA CYS A 42 7.38 8.57 -40.67
C CYS A 42 7.77 9.85 -39.93
N SER A 43 7.42 9.94 -38.67
CA SER A 43 7.65 11.11 -37.82
C SER A 43 8.76 10.85 -36.80
N LEU A 44 9.68 11.80 -36.61
CA LEU A 44 10.67 11.74 -35.53
C LEU A 44 10.14 12.47 -34.30
N VAL A 45 10.02 11.76 -33.19
CA VAL A 45 9.39 12.27 -31.97
C VAL A 45 10.30 12.02 -30.77
N ALA A 46 10.45 13.03 -29.90
CA ALA A 46 11.13 12.86 -28.64
C ALA A 46 10.33 11.89 -27.75
N GLY A 47 10.92 10.73 -27.48
CA GLY A 47 10.42 9.73 -26.55
C GLY A 47 10.96 9.95 -25.14
N THR A 48 10.38 9.23 -24.18
CA THR A 48 10.78 9.30 -22.75
C THR A 48 11.37 7.96 -22.25
N GLY A 49 11.58 7.01 -23.16
CA GLY A 49 11.83 5.58 -22.90
C GLY A 49 13.25 5.07 -23.20
N ALA A 50 13.52 3.82 -22.83
CA ALA A 50 14.77 3.11 -23.08
C ALA A 50 14.85 2.56 -24.51
N GLY A 51 15.08 3.45 -25.49
CA GLY A 51 15.43 3.08 -26.86
C GLY A 51 14.46 3.55 -27.93
N GLU A 52 14.79 3.17 -29.17
CA GLU A 52 14.11 3.55 -30.39
C GLU A 52 12.94 2.60 -30.69
N VAL A 53 11.73 3.13 -30.82
CA VAL A 53 10.52 2.32 -31.06
C VAL A 53 9.57 2.96 -32.07
N TRP A 54 8.95 2.13 -32.90
CA TRP A 54 7.92 2.53 -33.85
C TRP A 54 6.52 2.35 -33.27
N VAL A 55 5.69 3.38 -33.39
CA VAL A 55 4.30 3.40 -32.93
C VAL A 55 3.41 3.92 -34.05
N ARG A 56 2.24 3.32 -34.25
CA ARG A 56 1.25 3.88 -35.17
C ARG A 56 0.59 5.11 -34.55
N ALA A 57 0.30 6.12 -35.36
CA ALA A 57 -0.43 7.30 -34.96
C ALA A 57 -1.61 7.58 -35.88
N THR A 58 -2.54 8.39 -35.37
CA THR A 58 -3.68 8.91 -36.11
C THR A 58 -3.29 10.05 -37.05
N ALA A 59 -2.21 10.78 -36.74
CA ALA A 59 -1.65 11.82 -37.61
C ALA A 59 -0.14 11.96 -37.41
N PRO A 60 0.59 12.55 -38.38
CA PRO A 60 2.00 12.90 -38.19
C PRO A 60 2.19 13.90 -37.05
N THR A 61 3.30 13.77 -36.32
CA THR A 61 3.69 14.72 -35.27
C THR A 61 5.22 14.81 -35.15
N GLY A 62 5.74 15.64 -34.25
CA GLY A 62 7.15 15.64 -33.88
C GLY A 62 7.97 16.75 -34.52
N VAL A 63 9.30 16.56 -34.53
CA VAL A 63 10.29 17.57 -34.94
C VAL A 63 10.70 17.44 -36.41
N LEU A 64 10.45 16.28 -37.01
CA LEU A 64 10.71 15.98 -38.41
C LEU A 64 9.67 14.99 -38.93
N ILE A 65 9.20 15.19 -40.16
CA ILE A 65 8.22 14.31 -40.81
C ILE A 65 8.74 13.96 -42.22
N ALA A 66 8.99 12.68 -42.47
CA ALA A 66 9.21 12.17 -43.82
C ALA A 66 7.85 11.75 -44.42
N ILE A 67 7.59 12.10 -45.67
CA ILE A 67 6.33 11.88 -46.37
C ILE A 67 6.64 11.18 -47.70
N ALA A 68 5.92 10.11 -48.00
CA ALA A 68 6.07 9.42 -49.27
C ALA A 68 5.29 10.14 -50.38
N GLU A 69 6.00 10.62 -51.40
CA GLU A 69 5.40 11.45 -52.46
C GLU A 69 4.48 10.63 -53.39
N ASP A 70 4.66 9.31 -53.45
CA ASP A 70 3.81 8.41 -54.24
C ASP A 70 2.35 8.38 -53.74
N ALA A 71 2.09 8.75 -52.48
CA ALA A 71 0.75 8.83 -51.93
C ALA A 71 -0.11 9.94 -52.56
N GLN A 72 0.50 10.93 -53.23
CA GLN A 72 -0.22 12.05 -53.83
C GLN A 72 -1.19 11.61 -54.94
N ASP A 73 -0.88 10.50 -55.63
CA ASP A 73 -1.75 9.95 -56.67
C ASP A 73 -3.06 9.40 -56.09
N LEU A 74 -3.03 9.00 -54.81
CA LEU A 74 -4.17 8.43 -54.10
C LEU A 74 -4.91 9.48 -53.26
N VAL A 75 -4.19 10.38 -52.60
CA VAL A 75 -4.73 11.37 -51.64
C VAL A 75 -5.04 12.71 -52.30
N GLY A 76 -4.31 13.07 -53.36
CA GLY A 76 -4.30 14.40 -53.98
C GLY A 76 -2.92 15.05 -53.90
N VAL A 77 -2.72 16.15 -54.61
CA VAL A 77 -1.42 16.86 -54.65
C VAL A 77 -0.97 17.21 -53.23
N LEU A 78 0.27 16.82 -52.89
CA LEU A 78 0.87 17.13 -51.59
C LEU A 78 1.11 18.65 -51.47
N PRO A 79 0.51 19.33 -50.47
CA PRO A 79 0.68 20.78 -50.30
C PRO A 79 2.12 21.18 -49.96
N GLU A 80 2.40 22.48 -50.04
CA GLU A 80 3.68 23.08 -49.63
C GLU A 80 3.82 23.09 -48.09
N ASP A 81 5.06 23.00 -47.61
CA ASP A 81 5.39 22.80 -46.20
C ASP A 81 4.88 23.91 -45.26
N GLU A 82 4.69 25.11 -45.79
CA GLU A 82 4.27 26.32 -45.08
C GLU A 82 2.74 26.31 -44.79
N ASP A 83 1.95 25.60 -45.59
CA ASP A 83 0.49 25.51 -45.43
C ASP A 83 0.10 24.34 -44.52
N LYS A 84 0.32 24.54 -43.21
CA LYS A 84 0.02 23.53 -42.19
C LYS A 84 -1.45 23.08 -42.17
N VAL A 85 -2.38 23.94 -42.62
CA VAL A 85 -3.82 23.62 -42.63
C VAL A 85 -4.15 22.69 -43.79
N ALA A 86 -3.64 22.99 -44.99
CA ALA A 86 -3.79 22.11 -46.13
C ALA A 86 -3.09 20.76 -45.90
N LEU A 87 -1.89 20.77 -45.31
CA LEU A 87 -1.18 19.54 -44.94
C LEU A 87 -1.93 18.69 -43.93
N GLY A 88 -2.47 19.31 -42.87
CA GLY A 88 -3.31 18.59 -41.91
C GLY A 88 -4.52 17.92 -42.57
N SER A 89 -5.13 18.61 -43.54
CA SER A 89 -6.25 18.07 -44.33
C SER A 89 -5.82 16.92 -45.25
N TRP A 90 -4.63 17.03 -45.85
CA TRP A 90 -4.05 15.97 -46.67
C TRP A 90 -3.73 14.72 -45.84
N PHE A 91 -3.12 14.87 -44.66
CA PHE A 91 -2.83 13.76 -43.75
C PHE A 91 -4.11 13.05 -43.31
N LEU A 92 -5.15 13.81 -42.95
CA LEU A 92 -6.46 13.24 -42.64
C LEU A 92 -7.02 12.45 -43.82
N GLY A 93 -6.96 13.00 -45.03
CA GLY A 93 -7.39 12.30 -46.24
C GLY A 93 -6.58 11.03 -46.53
N ALA A 94 -5.31 10.99 -46.15
CA ALA A 94 -4.47 9.78 -46.23
C ALA A 94 -4.98 8.70 -45.24
N ALA A 95 -5.22 9.08 -43.99
CA ALA A 95 -5.75 8.20 -42.96
C ALA A 95 -7.16 7.67 -43.31
N GLU A 96 -8.05 8.51 -43.84
CA GLU A 96 -9.40 8.12 -44.30
C GLU A 96 -9.37 7.08 -45.44
N ARG A 97 -8.25 7.00 -46.18
CA ARG A 97 -8.00 6.00 -47.22
C ARG A 97 -7.30 4.74 -46.71
N GLY A 98 -7.08 4.64 -45.40
CA GLY A 98 -6.42 3.51 -44.74
C GLY A 98 -4.90 3.53 -44.85
N LEU A 99 -4.31 4.68 -45.20
CA LEU A 99 -2.86 4.89 -45.15
C LEU A 99 -2.44 5.21 -43.71
N TRP A 100 -1.18 4.95 -43.39
CA TRP A 100 -0.66 4.91 -42.04
C TRP A 100 0.36 6.01 -41.78
N HIS A 101 0.26 6.57 -40.59
CA HIS A 101 1.24 7.48 -40.02
C HIS A 101 1.95 6.73 -38.89
N ASP A 102 3.27 6.67 -38.95
CA ASP A 102 4.07 6.01 -37.91
C ASP A 102 5.03 7.02 -37.26
N LEU A 103 5.19 6.89 -35.94
CA LEU A 103 6.09 7.68 -35.11
C LEU A 103 7.29 6.84 -34.71
N PHE A 104 8.48 7.40 -34.89
CA PHE A 104 9.72 6.88 -34.34
C PHE A 104 10.05 7.65 -33.07
N LEU A 105 9.80 7.00 -31.92
CA LEU A 105 10.09 7.56 -30.61
C LEU A 105 11.56 7.31 -30.27
N THR A 106 12.27 8.35 -29.80
CA THR A 106 13.68 8.23 -29.42
C THR A 106 14.08 9.13 -28.26
N ASP A 107 15.02 8.68 -27.41
CA ASP A 107 15.55 9.42 -26.26
C ASP A 107 16.79 10.30 -26.59
N HIS A 108 17.16 10.42 -27.87
CA HIS A 108 18.31 11.25 -28.26
C HIS A 108 18.09 12.74 -27.93
N MET A 109 19.10 13.35 -27.32
CA MET A 109 19.04 14.73 -26.82
C MET A 109 18.86 15.79 -27.92
N ASP A 110 19.33 15.54 -29.14
CA ASP A 110 19.17 16.45 -30.28
C ASP A 110 17.69 16.55 -30.70
N VAL A 111 16.98 15.43 -30.71
CA VAL A 111 15.53 15.37 -30.97
C VAL A 111 14.74 16.05 -29.84
N ALA A 112 15.12 15.82 -28.58
CA ALA A 112 14.44 16.42 -27.43
C ALA A 112 14.60 17.96 -27.34
N LYS A 113 15.67 18.53 -27.91
CA LYS A 113 15.92 19.97 -27.94
C LYS A 113 15.35 20.68 -29.17
N ALA A 114 14.99 19.94 -30.21
CA ALA A 114 14.47 20.50 -31.44
C ALA A 114 13.04 21.02 -31.27
N SER A 115 12.69 22.04 -32.05
CA SER A 115 11.35 22.63 -32.04
C SER A 115 10.35 21.69 -32.71
N THR A 116 9.24 21.40 -32.03
CA THR A 116 8.15 20.59 -32.59
C THR A 116 7.53 21.27 -33.81
N LEU A 117 7.53 20.56 -34.95
CA LEU A 117 6.96 21.01 -36.22
C LEU A 117 5.43 20.96 -36.20
N MET A 118 4.89 19.83 -35.71
CA MET A 118 3.46 19.54 -35.61
C MET A 118 3.14 18.91 -34.25
N ALA A 119 2.10 19.40 -33.58
CA ALA A 119 1.69 18.93 -32.25
C ALA A 119 1.10 17.51 -32.29
N LEU A 120 1.06 16.84 -31.14
CA LEU A 120 0.45 15.51 -31.01
C LEU A 120 -1.07 15.62 -31.18
N ALA A 121 -1.67 14.74 -31.98
CA ALA A 121 -3.12 14.71 -32.16
C ALA A 121 -3.82 14.27 -30.87
N SER A 122 -5.07 14.74 -30.66
CA SER A 122 -5.82 14.47 -29.43
C SER A 122 -6.05 12.98 -29.18
N MET A 123 -6.28 12.18 -30.23
CA MET A 123 -6.47 10.73 -30.11
C MET A 123 -5.16 10.04 -29.70
N ASP A 124 -4.04 10.39 -30.34
CA ASP A 124 -2.73 9.84 -29.97
C ASP A 124 -2.33 10.23 -28.54
N ALA A 125 -2.71 11.43 -28.08
CA ALA A 125 -2.54 11.85 -26.69
C ALA A 125 -3.37 11.02 -25.71
N GLN A 126 -4.59 10.62 -26.09
CA GLN A 126 -5.43 9.72 -25.30
C GLN A 126 -4.86 8.30 -25.27
N GLU A 127 -4.45 7.76 -26.41
CA GLU A 127 -3.85 6.43 -26.48
C GLU A 127 -2.53 6.37 -25.70
N ALA A 128 -1.72 7.42 -25.71
CA ALA A 128 -0.47 7.47 -24.95
C ALA A 128 -0.64 7.29 -23.42
N ILE A 129 -1.83 7.54 -22.89
CA ILE A 129 -2.16 7.34 -21.47
C ILE A 129 -3.10 6.16 -21.20
N ASP A 130 -3.58 5.47 -22.24
CA ASP A 130 -4.45 4.29 -22.12
C ASP A 130 -3.60 3.02 -21.98
N PRO A 131 -3.62 2.33 -20.82
CA PRO A 131 -2.82 1.12 -20.58
C PRO A 131 -3.07 -0.04 -21.55
N SER A 132 -4.17 -0.02 -22.30
CA SER A 132 -4.50 -1.02 -23.30
C SER A 132 -3.87 -0.76 -24.68
N SER A 133 -3.33 0.45 -24.91
CA SER A 133 -2.86 0.86 -26.24
C SER A 133 -1.39 0.49 -26.49
N ALA A 134 -1.04 0.32 -27.77
CA ALA A 134 0.35 0.12 -28.18
C ALA A 134 1.20 1.38 -27.93
N ALA A 135 0.60 2.58 -28.03
CA ALA A 135 1.28 3.84 -27.77
C ALA A 135 1.71 3.97 -26.31
N PHE A 136 0.84 3.57 -25.37
CA PHE A 136 1.16 3.52 -23.96
C PHE A 136 2.33 2.57 -23.72
N VAL A 137 2.24 1.31 -24.17
CA VAL A 137 3.30 0.29 -23.95
C VAL A 137 4.65 0.76 -24.51
N ALA A 138 4.66 1.38 -25.68
CA ALA A 138 5.87 1.91 -26.29
C ALA A 138 6.49 3.06 -25.48
N GLN A 139 5.66 3.89 -24.83
CA GLN A 139 6.11 4.99 -23.97
C GLN A 139 6.35 4.57 -22.51
N GLU A 140 5.77 3.45 -22.07
CA GLU A 140 5.77 3.00 -20.67
C GLU A 140 7.18 2.62 -20.20
N THR A 141 8.06 2.24 -21.12
CA THR A 141 9.47 1.89 -20.91
C THR A 141 10.36 3.08 -20.52
N ARG A 142 9.82 4.14 -19.90
CA ARG A 142 10.63 5.16 -19.23
C ARG A 142 11.50 4.47 -18.20
N LYS A 143 12.83 4.64 -18.33
CA LYS A 143 13.76 4.26 -17.26
C LYS A 143 13.24 4.90 -15.97
N PRO A 144 13.16 4.16 -14.86
CA PRO A 144 12.77 4.75 -13.59
C PRO A 144 13.67 5.98 -13.35
N SER A 145 13.03 7.07 -12.96
CA SER A 145 13.73 8.28 -12.53
C SER A 145 14.82 7.89 -11.53
N ARG A 146 15.98 8.55 -11.58
CA ARG A 146 17.07 8.26 -10.62
C ARG A 146 16.59 8.45 -9.17
N ARG A 147 15.55 9.27 -8.98
CA ARG A 147 14.86 9.52 -7.72
C ARG A 147 13.35 9.45 -7.97
N LEU A 148 12.63 8.69 -7.16
CA LEU A 148 11.21 8.42 -7.31
C LEU A 148 10.35 9.54 -6.71
N THR A 149 9.25 9.85 -7.39
CA THR A 149 8.12 10.59 -6.82
C THR A 149 7.04 9.63 -6.32
N VAL A 150 6.57 9.82 -5.09
CA VAL A 150 5.62 8.90 -4.44
C VAL A 150 4.39 9.64 -3.94
N ALA A 151 3.20 9.28 -4.41
CA ALA A 151 1.96 9.66 -3.77
C ALA A 151 1.57 8.64 -2.70
N VAL A 152 1.14 9.09 -1.52
CA VAL A 152 0.76 8.23 -0.40
C VAL A 152 -0.68 8.51 0.01
N ASP A 153 -1.53 7.48 -0.03
CA ASP A 153 -2.91 7.59 0.44
C ASP A 153 -2.96 7.73 1.98
N ALA A 154 -3.49 8.86 2.43
CA ALA A 154 -3.70 9.18 3.84
C ALA A 154 -5.19 9.31 4.21
N THR A 155 -6.10 8.85 3.34
CA THR A 155 -7.56 8.94 3.53
C THR A 155 -8.04 8.31 4.85
N TRP A 156 -7.26 7.38 5.40
CA TRP A 156 -7.58 6.61 6.58
C TRP A 156 -6.87 7.09 7.87
N LEU A 157 -6.05 8.16 7.81
CA LEU A 157 -5.47 8.79 8.99
C LEU A 157 -6.59 9.45 9.81
N GLY A 158 -7.15 8.67 10.74
CA GLY A 158 -8.22 9.07 11.64
C GLY A 158 -7.71 9.87 12.85
N PRO A 159 -8.61 10.20 13.80
CA PRO A 159 -8.27 11.00 14.97
C PRO A 159 -7.44 10.26 16.02
N HIS A 160 -7.34 8.93 15.92
CA HIS A 160 -6.60 8.09 16.86
C HIS A 160 -5.46 7.39 16.14
N GLU A 161 -4.31 7.35 16.78
CA GLU A 161 -3.14 6.61 16.30
C GLU A 161 -3.28 5.14 16.70
N THR A 162 -3.22 4.26 15.71
CA THR A 162 -3.08 2.80 15.89
C THR A 162 -1.84 2.32 15.16
N GLY A 163 -1.48 1.04 15.28
CA GLY A 163 -0.27 0.51 14.63
C GLY A 163 -0.21 0.75 13.12
N ALA A 164 -1.36 0.79 12.46
CA ALA A 164 -1.43 1.14 11.06
C ALA A 164 -1.03 2.63 10.84
N GLN A 165 -1.57 3.58 11.61
CA GLN A 165 -1.20 4.99 11.49
C GLN A 165 0.29 5.22 11.74
N VAL A 166 0.85 4.51 12.73
CA VAL A 166 2.30 4.51 13.02
C VAL A 166 3.10 4.05 11.80
N LEU A 167 2.68 2.97 11.15
CA LEU A 167 3.32 2.49 9.91
C LEU A 167 3.40 3.61 8.88
N THR A 168 2.28 4.25 8.58
CA THR A 168 2.25 5.29 7.54
C THR A 168 3.17 6.46 7.86
N THR A 169 3.08 7.02 9.06
CA THR A 169 3.84 8.23 9.42
C THR A 169 5.33 7.92 9.57
N ALA A 170 5.68 6.79 10.17
CA ALA A 170 7.07 6.39 10.34
C ALA A 170 7.72 5.99 9.00
N ALA A 171 7.00 5.28 8.12
CA ALA A 171 7.49 4.96 6.79
C ALA A 171 7.68 6.22 5.93
N ILE A 172 6.74 7.18 5.95
CA ILE A 172 6.91 8.47 5.25
C ILE A 172 8.15 9.19 5.76
N THR A 173 8.34 9.26 7.08
CA THR A 173 9.49 9.91 7.69
C THR A 173 10.80 9.26 7.26
N ALA A 174 10.88 7.92 7.30
CA ALA A 174 12.07 7.18 6.91
C ALA A 174 12.34 7.27 5.39
N MET A 175 11.31 7.21 4.55
CA MET A 175 11.46 7.38 3.09
C MET A 175 11.91 8.80 2.72
N ALA A 176 11.42 9.83 3.41
CA ALA A 176 11.80 11.21 3.15
C ALA A 176 13.31 11.47 3.37
N ALA A 177 13.97 10.65 4.20
CA ALA A 177 15.41 10.71 4.44
C ALA A 177 16.25 9.98 3.37
N ASP A 178 15.67 9.09 2.55
CA ASP A 178 16.40 8.32 1.54
C ASP A 178 16.58 9.14 0.25
N GLU A 179 17.82 9.30 -0.23
CA GLU A 179 18.16 10.09 -1.43
C GLU A 179 17.46 9.64 -2.71
N ARG A 180 17.03 8.38 -2.79
CA ARG A 180 16.29 7.82 -3.92
C ARG A 180 14.85 8.32 -3.98
N ILE A 181 14.35 9.03 -2.98
CA ILE A 181 13.06 9.72 -3.02
C ILE A 181 13.26 11.18 -3.39
N GLU A 182 12.59 11.62 -4.44
CA GLU A 182 12.55 13.01 -4.86
C GLU A 182 11.56 13.81 -4.02
N ALA A 183 10.30 13.35 -3.99
CA ALA A 183 9.20 13.98 -3.27
C ALA A 183 8.14 12.95 -2.88
N ILE A 184 7.47 13.20 -1.75
CA ILE A 184 6.34 12.44 -1.22
C ILE A 184 5.13 13.36 -1.18
N TYR A 185 4.07 12.99 -1.90
CA TYR A 185 2.80 13.71 -1.94
C TYR A 185 1.77 12.96 -1.10
N VAL A 186 1.39 13.54 0.04
CA VAL A 186 0.36 12.96 0.91
C VAL A 186 -1.01 13.41 0.43
N VAL A 187 -1.85 12.47 0.01
CA VAL A 187 -3.16 12.73 -0.63
C VAL A 187 -4.32 12.17 0.19
N GLY A 188 -5.54 12.62 -0.10
CA GLY A 188 -6.76 12.07 0.51
C GLY A 188 -7.11 12.64 1.90
N ILE A 189 -6.33 13.60 2.41
CA ILE A 189 -6.56 14.23 3.71
C ILE A 189 -6.46 15.75 3.62
N LYS A 190 -7.36 16.46 4.33
CA LYS A 190 -7.37 17.94 4.37
C LYS A 190 -6.41 18.51 5.40
N GLU A 191 -6.43 17.93 6.60
CA GLU A 191 -5.62 18.35 7.74
C GLU A 191 -5.06 17.11 8.42
N LEU A 192 -3.76 17.11 8.69
CA LEU A 192 -3.13 16.00 9.38
C LEU A 192 -3.55 15.98 10.87
N PRO A 193 -3.86 14.80 11.42
CA PRO A 193 -4.08 14.65 12.86
C PRO A 193 -2.80 14.95 13.64
N SER A 194 -2.94 15.26 14.93
CA SER A 194 -1.83 15.73 15.79
C SER A 194 -0.61 14.81 15.75
N TYR A 195 -0.80 13.49 15.78
CA TYR A 195 0.29 12.52 15.74
C TYR A 195 1.07 12.54 14.41
N ALA A 196 0.46 13.01 13.32
CA ALA A 196 1.08 13.08 11.99
C ALA A 196 1.60 14.49 11.63
N GLN A 197 1.41 15.50 12.47
CA GLN A 197 1.80 16.89 12.14
C GLN A 197 3.29 17.06 11.88
N HIS A 198 4.14 16.21 12.48
CA HIS A 198 5.58 16.19 12.24
C HIS A 198 5.95 16.01 10.76
N LEU A 199 5.07 15.38 9.95
CA LEU A 199 5.29 15.19 8.51
C LEU A 199 5.35 16.51 7.74
N THR A 200 4.71 17.58 8.23
CA THR A 200 4.71 18.90 7.56
C THR A 200 6.05 19.61 7.61
N GLY A 201 6.95 19.20 8.52
CA GLY A 201 8.28 19.77 8.67
C GLY A 201 9.36 19.06 7.85
N LEU A 202 9.02 18.05 7.06
CA LEU A 202 9.98 17.26 6.28
C LEU A 202 10.15 17.85 4.86
N ASP A 203 11.40 18.15 4.47
CA ASP A 203 11.72 18.86 3.22
C ASP A 203 11.14 18.22 1.94
N ARG A 204 11.02 16.89 1.93
CA ARG A 204 10.55 16.13 0.76
C ARG A 204 9.08 15.72 0.86
N VAL A 205 8.36 16.14 1.90
CA VAL A 205 6.97 15.76 2.12
C VAL A 205 6.06 16.95 1.85
N ARG A 206 5.02 16.74 1.05
CA ARG A 206 4.05 17.77 0.70
C ARG A 206 2.64 17.24 0.86
N ILE A 207 1.81 17.95 1.62
CA ILE A 207 0.38 17.63 1.76
C ILE A 207 -0.36 18.27 0.59
N VAL A 208 -1.09 17.47 -0.18
CA VAL A 208 -1.80 17.92 -1.37
C VAL A 208 -3.20 18.38 -0.97
N ALA A 209 -3.54 19.61 -1.33
CA ALA A 209 -4.86 20.15 -1.02
C ALA A 209 -5.96 19.45 -1.85
N ALA A 210 -7.18 19.40 -1.31
CA ALA A 210 -8.29 18.78 -2.04
C ALA A 210 -8.58 19.52 -3.36
N GLY A 211 -8.53 18.79 -4.48
CA GLY A 211 -8.74 19.35 -5.83
C GLY A 211 -7.50 20.01 -6.42
N GLU A 212 -6.35 19.98 -5.73
CA GLU A 212 -5.08 20.40 -6.30
C GLU A 212 -4.57 19.34 -7.30
N GLU A 213 -4.27 19.76 -8.52
CA GLU A 213 -3.65 18.89 -9.51
C GLU A 213 -2.15 18.78 -9.25
N ILE A 214 -1.64 17.54 -9.22
CA ILE A 214 -0.21 17.25 -9.13
C ILE A 214 0.21 16.47 -10.37
N SER A 215 1.49 16.61 -10.74
CA SER A 215 2.06 15.76 -11.78
C SER A 215 1.98 14.29 -11.40
N GLN A 216 1.76 13.43 -12.39
CA GLN A 216 1.69 11.99 -12.19
C GLN A 216 2.97 11.48 -11.52
N CYS A 217 2.83 10.80 -10.39
CA CYS A 217 3.93 10.24 -9.61
C CYS A 217 4.44 8.93 -10.22
N ASP A 218 5.66 8.53 -9.90
CA ASP A 218 6.18 7.21 -10.27
C ASP A 218 5.39 6.10 -9.57
N ILE A 219 5.10 6.31 -8.27
CA ILE A 219 4.37 5.36 -7.42
C ILE A 219 3.18 6.05 -6.76
N VAL A 220 2.04 5.36 -6.69
CA VAL A 220 1.00 5.57 -5.67
C VAL A 220 1.07 4.42 -4.69
N TRP A 221 1.27 4.74 -3.42
CA TRP A 221 1.35 3.77 -2.34
C TRP A 221 0.14 3.90 -1.41
N TYR A 222 -0.57 2.78 -1.24
CA TYR A 222 -1.59 2.58 -0.21
C TYR A 222 -0.94 1.85 0.97
N PRO A 223 -0.74 2.51 2.12
CA PRO A 223 -0.10 1.88 3.28
C PRO A 223 -0.99 0.85 4.01
N ASN A 224 -2.15 0.53 3.44
CA ASN A 224 -3.11 -0.44 3.91
C ASN A 224 -3.83 -1.10 2.72
N GLN A 225 -4.64 -2.13 3.01
CA GLN A 225 -5.48 -2.77 2.00
C GLN A 225 -6.45 -1.75 1.42
N ILE A 226 -6.47 -1.64 0.09
CA ILE A 226 -7.48 -0.86 -0.62
C ILE A 226 -8.86 -1.47 -0.31
N ASP A 227 -9.82 -0.61 0.00
CA ASP A 227 -11.22 -0.99 0.18
C ASP A 227 -12.14 0.01 -0.53
N GLY A 228 -13.45 -0.07 -0.29
CA GLY A 228 -14.43 0.78 -0.97
C GLY A 228 -14.32 2.28 -0.70
N ARG A 229 -13.39 2.73 0.14
CA ARG A 229 -13.07 4.16 0.31
C ARG A 229 -12.16 4.70 -0.78
N SER A 230 -11.49 3.82 -1.54
CA SER A 230 -10.46 4.18 -2.51
C SER A 230 -10.86 3.72 -3.92
N ASN A 231 -10.58 4.56 -4.91
CA ASN A 231 -10.84 4.27 -6.31
C ASN A 231 -9.51 3.98 -7.01
N ILE A 232 -9.34 2.76 -7.52
CA ILE A 232 -8.13 2.36 -8.25
C ILE A 232 -7.96 3.21 -9.52
N GLY A 233 -9.04 3.62 -10.18
CA GLY A 233 -8.97 4.51 -11.33
C GLY A 233 -8.29 5.84 -11.01
N ASP A 234 -8.64 6.44 -9.87
CA ASP A 234 -8.02 7.70 -9.41
C ASP A 234 -6.53 7.48 -9.06
N ALA A 235 -6.20 6.33 -8.46
CA ALA A 235 -4.81 5.95 -8.20
C ALA A 235 -3.97 5.85 -9.49
N ARG A 236 -4.57 5.33 -10.56
CA ARG A 236 -3.92 5.16 -11.88
C ARG A 236 -3.70 6.50 -12.58
N ALA A 237 -4.62 7.45 -12.42
CA ALA A 237 -4.43 8.82 -12.89
C ALA A 237 -3.31 9.52 -12.09
N LEU A 238 -3.22 9.25 -10.78
CA LEU A 238 -2.27 9.89 -9.88
C LEU A 238 -0.84 9.35 -10.01
N GLY A 239 -0.64 8.08 -10.35
CA GLY A 239 0.71 7.55 -10.52
C GLY A 239 0.82 6.35 -11.45
N ARG A 240 2.04 6.16 -11.97
CA ARG A 240 2.37 5.16 -13.00
C ARG A 240 2.28 3.74 -12.48
N ARG A 241 2.61 3.53 -11.20
CA ARG A 241 2.44 2.25 -10.51
C ARG A 241 1.58 2.40 -9.27
N VAL A 242 0.71 1.44 -9.04
CA VAL A 242 -0.11 1.37 -7.84
C VAL A 242 0.37 0.22 -6.98
N ILE A 243 0.77 0.52 -5.75
CA ILE A 243 1.27 -0.44 -4.77
C ILE A 243 0.43 -0.36 -3.51
N THR A 244 0.07 -1.49 -2.92
CA THR A 244 -0.70 -1.55 -1.66
C THR A 244 0.00 -2.42 -0.62
N THR A 245 -0.17 -2.09 0.65
CA THR A 245 0.34 -2.87 1.78
C THR A 245 -0.78 -3.66 2.44
N TYR A 246 -0.66 -4.98 2.47
CA TYR A 246 -1.53 -5.85 3.27
C TYR A 246 -1.01 -5.94 4.70
N LEU A 247 -1.78 -5.36 5.62
CA LEU A 247 -1.46 -5.38 7.05
C LEU A 247 -1.79 -6.73 7.69
N ASP A 248 -2.89 -7.34 7.26
CA ASP A 248 -3.37 -8.61 7.75
C ASP A 248 -4.41 -9.22 6.78
N LEU A 249 -4.88 -10.42 7.11
CA LEU A 249 -6.03 -11.06 6.46
C LEU A 249 -7.14 -11.40 7.46
N ILE A 250 -7.19 -10.72 8.61
CA ILE A 250 -8.16 -11.00 9.70
C ILE A 250 -9.59 -10.85 9.19
N ALA A 251 -9.91 -9.73 8.53
CA ALA A 251 -11.24 -9.52 7.96
C ALA A 251 -11.52 -10.43 6.76
N TYR A 252 -10.48 -10.96 6.11
CA TYR A 252 -10.60 -11.91 5.01
C TYR A 252 -10.94 -13.32 5.52
N ASP A 253 -10.40 -13.68 6.68
CA ASP A 253 -10.49 -15.02 7.26
C ASP A 253 -11.65 -15.19 8.24
N ILE A 254 -12.00 -14.13 8.98
CA ILE A 254 -12.98 -14.21 10.07
C ILE A 254 -14.35 -13.70 9.59
N PRO A 255 -15.37 -14.59 9.44
CA PRO A 255 -16.68 -14.20 8.93
C PRO A 255 -17.40 -13.18 9.82
N ARG A 256 -17.14 -13.22 11.15
CA ARG A 256 -17.82 -12.37 12.14
C ARG A 256 -17.47 -10.88 12.06
N TYR A 257 -16.49 -10.50 11.24
CA TYR A 257 -16.25 -9.10 10.88
C TYR A 257 -17.32 -8.55 9.93
N HIS A 258 -18.12 -9.41 9.32
CA HIS A 258 -19.11 -9.07 8.32
C HIS A 258 -20.52 -9.31 8.84
N GLY A 259 -21.47 -8.51 8.36
CA GLY A 259 -22.88 -8.64 8.76
C GLY A 259 -23.57 -9.89 8.22
N SER A 260 -22.99 -10.56 7.22
CA SER A 260 -23.52 -11.78 6.59
C SER A 260 -22.44 -12.57 5.84
N ALA A 261 -22.75 -13.82 5.49
CA ALA A 261 -21.88 -14.65 4.64
C ALA A 261 -21.69 -14.03 3.24
N ASP A 262 -22.72 -13.39 2.67
CA ASP A 262 -22.63 -12.71 1.38
C ASP A 262 -21.72 -11.49 1.43
N ALA A 263 -21.79 -10.71 2.53
CA ALA A 263 -20.90 -9.57 2.73
C ALA A 263 -19.45 -10.03 2.87
N TRP A 264 -19.21 -11.12 3.61
CA TRP A 264 -17.89 -11.73 3.70
C TRP A 264 -17.38 -12.26 2.35
N GLY A 265 -18.21 -12.98 1.60
CA GLY A 265 -17.89 -13.47 0.25
C GLY A 265 -17.57 -12.34 -0.72
N THR A 266 -18.33 -11.23 -0.64
CA THR A 266 -18.05 -10.01 -1.42
C THR A 266 -16.71 -9.42 -1.03
N TYR A 267 -16.44 -9.23 0.27
CA TYR A 267 -15.17 -8.68 0.73
C TYR A 267 -13.99 -9.52 0.26
N ARG A 268 -14.08 -10.86 0.36
CA ARG A 268 -13.07 -11.78 -0.16
C ARG A 268 -12.89 -11.65 -1.67
N ALA A 269 -13.98 -11.57 -2.44
CA ALA A 269 -13.91 -11.38 -3.88
C ALA A 269 -13.28 -10.03 -4.26
N LEU A 270 -13.60 -8.96 -3.52
CA LEU A 270 -13.02 -7.64 -3.69
C LEU A 270 -11.51 -7.68 -3.46
N GLN A 271 -11.05 -8.20 -2.32
CA GLN A 271 -9.62 -8.24 -1.99
C GLN A 271 -8.81 -9.03 -3.03
N ARG A 272 -9.33 -10.14 -3.56
CA ARG A 272 -8.66 -10.87 -4.65
C ARG A 272 -8.60 -10.06 -5.96
N ARG A 273 -9.65 -9.30 -6.29
CA ARG A 273 -9.66 -8.42 -7.48
C ARG A 273 -8.65 -7.29 -7.31
N ILE A 274 -8.62 -6.65 -6.14
CA ILE A 274 -7.66 -5.58 -5.82
C ILE A 274 -6.23 -6.11 -5.96
N ALA A 275 -5.93 -7.25 -5.34
CA ALA A 275 -4.60 -7.85 -5.43
C ALA A 275 -4.17 -8.11 -6.88
N LEU A 276 -5.10 -8.53 -7.75
CA LEU A 276 -4.82 -8.72 -9.17
C LEU A 276 -4.72 -7.41 -9.96
N SER A 277 -5.23 -6.28 -9.46
CA SER A 277 -5.34 -5.00 -10.17
C SER A 277 -4.23 -3.98 -9.86
N VAL A 278 -3.43 -4.23 -8.82
CA VAL A 278 -2.29 -3.40 -8.41
C VAL A 278 -0.99 -3.95 -9.01
N ASP A 279 0.02 -3.10 -9.21
CA ASP A 279 1.29 -3.54 -9.81
C ASP A 279 2.25 -4.18 -8.82
N GLY A 280 2.07 -3.90 -7.53
CA GLY A 280 2.87 -4.44 -6.46
C GLY A 280 2.10 -4.52 -5.15
N ILE A 281 2.44 -5.52 -4.35
CA ILE A 281 1.89 -5.72 -3.02
C ILE A 281 3.04 -5.90 -2.05
N THR A 282 3.01 -5.13 -0.98
CA THR A 282 3.82 -5.43 0.19
C THR A 282 2.93 -6.07 1.25
N ALA A 283 3.47 -6.96 2.05
CA ALA A 283 2.78 -7.52 3.21
C ALA A 283 3.68 -7.36 4.43
N ILE A 284 3.12 -7.09 5.60
CA ILE A 284 3.97 -6.77 6.77
C ILE A 284 4.62 -8.00 7.42
N SER A 285 4.41 -9.18 6.84
CA SER A 285 5.02 -10.46 7.20
C SER A 285 4.98 -11.44 6.02
N GLY A 286 5.89 -12.40 6.02
CA GLY A 286 5.89 -13.57 5.14
C GLY A 286 4.64 -14.43 5.30
N ASP A 287 4.12 -14.59 6.52
CA ASP A 287 2.84 -15.28 6.76
C ASP A 287 1.69 -14.66 5.95
N VAL A 288 1.51 -13.34 6.04
CA VAL A 288 0.47 -12.60 5.29
C VAL A 288 0.72 -12.69 3.77
N ALA A 289 1.97 -12.57 3.32
CA ALA A 289 2.33 -12.70 1.91
C ALA A 289 1.98 -14.10 1.35
N ASN A 290 2.35 -15.15 2.07
CA ASN A 290 2.11 -16.55 1.68
C ASN A 290 0.61 -16.86 1.65
N ARG A 291 -0.14 -16.40 2.66
CA ARG A 291 -1.60 -16.52 2.70
C ARG A 291 -2.26 -15.82 1.52
N LEU A 292 -1.81 -14.60 1.18
CA LEU A 292 -2.33 -13.88 0.02
C LEU A 292 -2.08 -14.64 -1.30
N LEU A 293 -0.88 -15.18 -1.48
CA LEU A 293 -0.52 -15.99 -2.66
C LEU A 293 -1.35 -17.27 -2.77
N MET A 294 -1.68 -17.92 -1.64
CA MET A 294 -2.57 -19.07 -1.62
C MET A 294 -4.00 -18.71 -2.03
N GLU A 295 -4.50 -17.56 -1.57
CA GLU A 295 -5.88 -17.10 -1.85
C GLU A 295 -6.02 -16.47 -3.25
N VAL A 296 -4.90 -16.05 -3.85
CA VAL A 296 -4.81 -15.44 -5.18
C VAL A 296 -3.74 -16.15 -6.01
N PRO A 297 -3.95 -17.43 -6.42
CA PRO A 297 -2.92 -18.21 -7.12
C PRO A 297 -2.54 -17.68 -8.51
N ARG A 298 -3.26 -16.66 -9.01
CA ARG A 298 -2.95 -15.96 -10.27
C ARG A 298 -2.02 -14.76 -10.08
N LEU A 299 -1.73 -14.38 -8.83
CA LEU A 299 -0.85 -13.29 -8.50
C LEU A 299 0.59 -13.68 -8.85
N ASP A 300 1.32 -12.78 -9.50
CA ASP A 300 2.74 -12.98 -9.77
C ASP A 300 3.53 -12.85 -8.45
N PRO A 301 4.23 -13.91 -7.98
CA PRO A 301 5.00 -13.85 -6.75
C PRO A 301 6.09 -12.78 -6.76
N GLN A 302 6.61 -12.37 -7.94
CA GLN A 302 7.62 -11.31 -8.03
C GLN A 302 7.05 -9.92 -7.70
N ARG A 303 5.72 -9.78 -7.70
CA ARG A 303 4.99 -8.56 -7.32
C ARG A 303 4.49 -8.58 -5.89
N VAL A 304 4.92 -9.54 -5.08
CA VAL A 304 4.61 -9.62 -3.65
C VAL A 304 5.90 -9.62 -2.86
N GLN A 305 6.01 -8.72 -1.88
CA GLN A 305 7.17 -8.69 -0.98
C GLN A 305 6.74 -8.62 0.49
N PRO A 306 7.18 -9.58 1.32
CA PRO A 306 7.10 -9.40 2.76
C PRO A 306 8.12 -8.36 3.24
N LEU A 307 7.65 -7.38 4.02
CA LEU A 307 8.43 -6.31 4.62
C LEU A 307 8.01 -6.14 6.09
N PRO A 308 8.73 -6.78 7.04
CA PRO A 308 8.51 -6.59 8.46
C PRO A 308 8.60 -5.11 8.88
N LEU A 309 7.71 -4.69 9.77
CA LEU A 309 7.66 -3.31 10.28
C LEU A 309 8.89 -2.94 11.12
N GLY A 310 9.18 -1.64 11.16
CA GLY A 310 10.13 -1.07 12.11
C GLY A 310 9.59 -1.04 13.54
N LEU A 311 10.48 -1.25 14.51
CA LEU A 311 10.22 -1.27 15.95
C LEU A 311 11.02 -0.20 16.70
N ASP A 312 11.88 0.57 16.04
CA ASP A 312 12.69 1.60 16.68
C ASP A 312 11.87 2.78 17.24
N HIS A 313 10.63 2.98 16.78
CA HIS A 313 9.70 3.97 17.35
C HIS A 313 9.32 3.70 18.81
N ILE A 314 9.42 2.44 19.28
CA ILE A 314 9.12 2.10 20.68
C ILE A 314 10.35 2.18 21.59
N VAL A 315 11.58 2.27 21.05
CA VAL A 315 12.83 2.22 21.84
C VAL A 315 12.94 3.36 22.86
N GLY A 316 12.33 4.52 22.60
CA GLY A 316 12.30 5.66 23.51
C GLY A 316 11.21 5.58 24.59
N ALA A 317 10.40 4.53 24.63
CA ALA A 317 9.32 4.42 25.60
C ALA A 317 9.87 4.22 27.02
N SER A 318 9.42 5.06 27.95
CA SER A 318 9.76 4.97 29.37
C SER A 318 8.55 4.62 30.21
N ALA A 319 8.76 3.80 31.24
CA ALA A 319 7.74 3.55 32.25
C ALA A 319 7.39 4.87 32.97
N PRO A 320 6.13 5.34 32.92
CA PRO A 320 5.72 6.50 33.71
C PRO A 320 5.63 6.12 35.19
N ASP A 321 5.84 7.09 36.09
CA ASP A 321 5.73 6.86 37.54
C ASP A 321 4.31 6.44 37.98
N ALA A 322 3.29 7.00 37.32
CA ALA A 322 1.88 6.74 37.57
C ALA A 322 1.09 6.74 36.26
N PRO A 323 -0.04 6.00 36.16
CA PRO A 323 -0.93 6.07 35.01
C PRO A 323 -1.73 7.39 35.01
N ASP A 324 -2.60 7.56 34.03
CA ASP A 324 -3.68 8.56 34.07
C ASP A 324 -4.90 8.03 34.84
N THR A 325 -5.88 8.90 35.07
CA THR A 325 -7.06 8.63 35.91
C THR A 325 -7.99 7.53 35.38
N ASP A 326 -7.79 7.10 34.14
CA ASP A 326 -8.52 5.99 33.50
C ASP A 326 -8.17 4.62 34.11
N LEU A 327 -7.07 4.51 34.86
CA LEU A 327 -6.63 3.28 35.52
C LEU A 327 -6.69 3.31 37.07
N ASP A 328 -7.07 4.43 37.68
CA ASP A 328 -7.02 4.66 39.15
C ASP A 328 -7.73 3.55 39.95
N SER A 329 -8.94 3.16 39.54
CA SER A 329 -9.73 2.14 40.24
C SER A 329 -9.05 0.77 40.22
N THR A 330 -8.41 0.42 39.10
CA THR A 330 -7.68 -0.83 38.94
C THR A 330 -6.38 -0.82 39.73
N VAL A 331 -5.62 0.29 39.71
CA VAL A 331 -4.41 0.41 40.55
C VAL A 331 -4.75 0.27 42.03
N ALA A 332 -5.82 0.94 42.48
CA ALA A 332 -6.29 0.82 43.86
C ALA A 332 -6.70 -0.62 44.22
N ALA A 333 -7.41 -1.31 43.30
CA ALA A 333 -7.85 -2.69 43.52
C ALA A 333 -6.70 -3.71 43.50
N LEU A 334 -5.68 -3.48 42.67
CA LEU A 334 -4.45 -4.29 42.65
C LEU A 334 -3.70 -4.19 43.98
N GLY A 335 -3.67 -3.00 44.60
CA GLY A 335 -3.09 -2.82 45.94
C GLY A 335 -1.63 -3.29 46.06
N GLY A 336 -0.85 -3.16 44.97
CA GLY A 336 0.54 -3.61 44.89
C GLY A 336 0.74 -5.11 44.62
N LYS A 337 -0.33 -5.89 44.41
CA LYS A 337 -0.21 -7.30 44.00
C LYS A 337 0.39 -7.41 42.61
N ARG A 338 1.14 -8.50 42.39
CA ARG A 338 1.59 -8.92 41.05
C ARG A 338 0.38 -9.20 40.17
N PHE A 339 0.48 -8.84 38.89
CA PHE A 339 -0.59 -9.13 37.94
C PHE A 339 -0.05 -9.54 36.57
N VAL A 340 -0.85 -10.31 35.84
CA VAL A 340 -0.67 -10.62 34.42
C VAL A 340 -1.54 -9.68 33.60
N ALA A 341 -0.98 -9.08 32.55
CA ALA A 341 -1.71 -8.17 31.68
C ALA A 341 -2.10 -8.83 30.36
N VAL A 342 -3.32 -8.57 29.89
CA VAL A 342 -3.83 -8.97 28.57
C VAL A 342 -4.35 -7.72 27.87
N LEU A 343 -3.68 -7.29 26.81
CA LEU A 343 -4.04 -6.09 26.06
C LEU A 343 -4.73 -6.46 24.75
N GLY A 344 -5.92 -5.90 24.54
CA GLY A 344 -6.69 -6.08 23.33
C GLY A 344 -8.18 -5.88 23.56
N ASN A 345 -8.85 -5.29 22.57
CA ASN A 345 -10.31 -5.31 22.51
C ASN A 345 -10.81 -6.76 22.60
N ASP A 346 -12.03 -6.96 23.10
CA ASP A 346 -12.58 -8.30 23.36
C ASP A 346 -13.00 -9.08 22.11
N PHE A 347 -12.25 -8.97 21.02
CA PHE A 347 -12.45 -9.81 19.85
C PHE A 347 -12.10 -11.28 20.14
N GLN A 348 -12.86 -12.20 19.57
CA GLN A 348 -12.66 -13.65 19.70
C GLN A 348 -11.23 -14.09 19.33
N HIS A 349 -10.64 -13.56 18.26
CA HIS A 349 -9.28 -13.94 17.84
C HIS A 349 -8.17 -13.37 18.75
N LYS A 350 -8.50 -12.50 19.72
CA LYS A 350 -7.58 -12.10 20.81
C LYS A 350 -7.63 -13.07 21.99
N ASN A 351 -8.63 -13.97 22.01
CA ASN A 351 -8.79 -15.09 22.95
C ASN A 351 -8.64 -14.69 24.44
N ARG A 352 -9.34 -13.64 24.88
CA ARG A 352 -9.32 -13.21 26.29
C ARG A 352 -9.93 -14.24 27.24
N ASP A 353 -10.95 -14.96 26.79
CA ASP A 353 -11.53 -16.11 27.48
C ASP A 353 -10.50 -17.23 27.69
N PHE A 354 -9.72 -17.56 26.65
CA PHE A 354 -8.59 -18.47 26.79
C PHE A 354 -7.54 -17.95 27.79
N ALA A 355 -7.25 -16.63 27.76
CA ALA A 355 -6.34 -16.01 28.72
C ALA A 355 -6.79 -16.19 30.17
N ILE A 356 -8.10 -16.06 30.43
CA ILE A 356 -8.70 -16.30 31.76
C ILE A 356 -8.49 -17.76 32.16
N ALA A 357 -8.73 -18.72 31.25
CA ALA A 357 -8.53 -20.14 31.55
C ALA A 357 -7.06 -20.48 31.88
N VAL A 358 -6.10 -19.89 31.14
CA VAL A 358 -4.66 -20.01 31.43
C VAL A 358 -4.34 -19.44 32.81
N TRP A 359 -4.81 -18.23 33.11
CA TRP A 359 -4.59 -17.58 34.40
C TRP A 359 -5.18 -18.40 35.55
N GLN A 360 -6.40 -18.91 35.42
CA GLN A 360 -7.02 -19.78 36.42
C GLN A 360 -6.18 -21.05 36.67
N ARG A 361 -5.57 -21.62 35.62
CA ARG A 361 -4.67 -22.77 35.78
C ARG A 361 -3.36 -22.39 36.48
N VAL A 362 -2.80 -21.23 36.18
CA VAL A 362 -1.61 -20.69 36.88
C VAL A 362 -1.91 -20.46 38.36
N LEU A 363 -3.11 -19.98 38.70
CA LEU A 363 -3.53 -19.91 40.10
C LEU A 363 -3.56 -21.31 40.69
N GLN A 364 -4.24 -22.28 40.04
CA GLN A 364 -4.35 -23.67 40.51
C GLN A 364 -3.00 -24.30 40.88
N SER A 365 -1.94 -24.03 40.13
CA SER A 365 -0.59 -24.58 40.37
C SER A 365 0.17 -23.99 41.55
N GLY A 366 -0.33 -22.91 42.18
CA GLY A 366 0.29 -22.33 43.37
C GLY A 366 0.59 -20.84 43.27
N GLN A 367 0.59 -20.26 42.08
CA GLN A 367 0.98 -18.86 41.90
C GLN A 367 -0.13 -17.90 42.37
N SER A 368 0.27 -16.78 42.97
CA SER A 368 -0.65 -15.70 43.35
C SER A 368 -0.41 -14.47 42.50
N CYS A 369 -1.36 -14.15 41.64
CA CYS A 369 -1.34 -12.95 40.82
C CYS A 369 -2.75 -12.57 40.34
N ASP A 370 -3.02 -11.28 40.23
CA ASP A 370 -4.24 -10.77 39.62
C ASP A 370 -4.14 -10.83 38.07
N LEU A 371 -5.28 -10.68 37.38
CA LEU A 371 -5.36 -10.59 35.92
C LEU A 371 -5.93 -9.22 35.54
N VAL A 372 -5.29 -8.50 34.63
CA VAL A 372 -5.82 -7.24 34.08
C VAL A 372 -6.12 -7.41 32.59
N LEU A 373 -7.40 -7.35 32.25
CA LEU A 373 -7.91 -7.39 30.87
C LEU A 373 -8.18 -5.96 30.39
N ALA A 374 -7.35 -5.45 29.48
CA ALA A 374 -7.43 -4.07 29.00
C ALA A 374 -7.85 -3.97 27.53
N GLY A 375 -9.00 -3.37 27.26
CA GLY A 375 -9.47 -3.09 25.90
C GLY A 375 -10.96 -2.82 25.80
N LEU A 376 -11.38 -2.26 24.67
CA LEU A 376 -12.79 -1.92 24.44
C LEU A 376 -13.63 -3.17 24.16
N HIS A 377 -14.90 -3.09 24.56
CA HIS A 377 -15.92 -4.03 24.14
C HIS A 377 -16.28 -3.83 22.67
N VAL A 378 -16.22 -4.91 21.88
CA VAL A 378 -16.62 -4.92 20.47
C VAL A 378 -18.03 -5.46 20.32
N LYS A 379 -18.82 -4.85 19.43
CA LYS A 379 -20.23 -5.24 19.25
C LYS A 379 -20.40 -6.59 18.55
N SER A 380 -19.50 -6.89 17.61
CA SER A 380 -19.49 -8.13 16.84
C SER A 380 -18.21 -8.90 17.11
N SER A 381 -18.30 -10.23 17.01
CA SER A 381 -17.15 -11.11 17.25
C SER A 381 -16.52 -10.97 18.64
N SER A 382 -17.31 -10.67 19.68
CA SER A 382 -16.81 -10.53 21.05
C SER A 382 -16.61 -11.87 21.78
N SER A 383 -15.58 -11.99 22.62
CA SER A 383 -15.37 -13.06 23.60
C SER A 383 -16.05 -12.81 24.94
N LYS A 384 -16.64 -11.62 25.15
CA LYS A 384 -17.16 -11.19 26.46
C LYS A 384 -18.09 -12.18 27.15
N VAL A 385 -18.98 -12.84 26.42
CA VAL A 385 -19.91 -13.84 27.01
C VAL A 385 -19.14 -15.03 27.59
N ALA A 386 -18.10 -15.50 26.91
CA ALA A 386 -17.26 -16.59 27.40
C ALA A 386 -16.37 -16.13 28.58
N GLU A 387 -15.86 -14.89 28.52
CA GLU A 387 -15.13 -14.26 29.63
C GLU A 387 -16.01 -14.18 30.89
N ASP A 388 -17.21 -13.61 30.78
CA ASP A 388 -18.15 -13.45 31.90
C ASP A 388 -18.54 -14.82 32.49
N ALA A 389 -18.72 -15.85 31.65
CA ALA A 389 -19.01 -17.21 32.11
C ALA A 389 -17.86 -17.79 32.96
N LEU A 390 -16.62 -17.70 32.48
CA LEU A 390 -15.44 -18.17 33.22
C LEU A 390 -15.26 -17.42 34.54
N LEU A 391 -15.36 -16.08 34.52
CA LEU A 391 -15.21 -15.24 35.71
C LEU A 391 -16.31 -15.44 36.74
N SER A 392 -17.55 -15.72 36.31
CA SER A 392 -18.67 -15.98 37.24
C SER A 392 -18.49 -17.23 38.09
N THR A 393 -17.66 -18.18 37.62
CA THR A 393 -17.37 -19.45 38.31
C THR A 393 -16.01 -19.43 39.01
N HIS A 394 -15.28 -18.31 38.95
CA HIS A 394 -13.97 -18.16 39.58
C HIS A 394 -14.08 -18.08 41.10
N VAL A 395 -13.46 -19.04 41.80
CA VAL A 395 -13.49 -19.13 43.29
C VAL A 395 -12.11 -19.16 43.94
N ASP A 396 -11.03 -19.15 43.14
CA ASP A 396 -9.66 -19.20 43.66
C ASP A 396 -9.23 -17.84 44.22
N LEU A 397 -9.04 -17.77 45.54
CA LEU A 397 -8.75 -16.53 46.26
C LEU A 397 -7.30 -16.02 46.04
N ARG A 398 -6.46 -16.77 45.32
CA ARG A 398 -5.07 -16.38 45.02
C ARG A 398 -4.95 -15.24 43.99
N GLY A 399 -6.04 -14.91 43.29
CA GLY A 399 -6.04 -13.81 42.33
C GLY A 399 -7.44 -13.32 41.99
N ALA A 400 -7.54 -12.04 41.67
CA ALA A 400 -8.74 -11.40 41.13
C ALA A 400 -8.54 -10.94 39.69
N ALA A 401 -9.62 -10.92 38.90
CA ALA A 401 -9.60 -10.39 37.53
C ALA A 401 -10.21 -8.98 37.49
N HIS A 402 -9.54 -8.07 36.78
CA HIS A 402 -9.92 -6.68 36.60
C HIS A 402 -10.10 -6.40 35.11
N THR A 403 -11.26 -5.85 34.72
CA THR A 403 -11.50 -5.46 33.32
C THR A 403 -11.52 -3.95 33.20
N VAL A 404 -10.70 -3.42 32.30
CA VAL A 404 -10.61 -1.99 31.99
C VAL A 404 -10.87 -1.74 30.52
N GLY A 405 -11.44 -0.58 30.23
CA GLY A 405 -11.80 -0.16 28.88
C GLY A 405 -10.59 0.30 28.06
N HIS A 406 -10.81 1.33 27.24
CA HIS A 406 -9.71 1.98 26.52
C HIS A 406 -8.77 2.67 27.51
N LEU A 407 -7.46 2.52 27.28
CA LEU A 407 -6.42 3.16 28.06
C LEU A 407 -5.73 4.27 27.26
N THR A 408 -5.35 5.36 27.92
CA THR A 408 -4.42 6.34 27.33
C THR A 408 -3.06 5.69 27.04
N GLY A 409 -2.26 6.30 26.16
CA GLY A 409 -0.91 5.82 25.88
C GLY A 409 -0.03 5.71 27.14
N LYS A 410 -0.18 6.68 28.07
CA LYS A 410 0.53 6.69 29.36
C LYS A 410 0.05 5.57 30.29
N SER A 411 -1.26 5.38 30.45
CA SER A 411 -1.81 4.29 31.27
C SER A 411 -1.48 2.92 30.71
N ARG A 412 -1.45 2.79 29.39
CA ARG A 412 -1.00 1.57 28.71
C ARG A 412 0.47 1.27 28.98
N ALA A 413 1.36 2.25 28.85
CA ALA A 413 2.78 2.08 29.16
C ALA A 413 3.01 1.73 30.64
N TRP A 414 2.28 2.39 31.56
CA TRP A 414 2.31 2.03 32.98
C TRP A 414 1.91 0.58 33.22
N LEU A 415 0.79 0.15 32.63
CA LEU A 415 0.27 -1.21 32.78
C LEU A 415 1.29 -2.25 32.31
N LEU A 416 1.89 -2.04 31.13
CA LEU A 416 2.91 -2.92 30.59
C LEU A 416 4.15 -2.97 31.48
N ALA A 417 4.66 -1.83 31.93
CA ALA A 417 5.87 -1.75 32.76
C ALA A 417 5.72 -2.35 34.16
N ASN A 418 4.49 -2.39 34.71
CA ASN A 418 4.23 -2.88 36.06
C ASN A 418 3.66 -4.31 36.10
N ALA A 419 3.33 -4.89 34.94
CA ALA A 419 2.88 -6.28 34.87
C ALA A 419 4.02 -7.24 35.18
N ALA A 420 3.72 -8.36 35.86
CA ALA A 420 4.69 -9.42 36.09
C ALA A 420 5.00 -10.21 34.81
N ALA A 421 4.01 -10.30 33.92
CA ALA A 421 4.13 -10.83 32.57
C ALA A 421 2.95 -10.36 31.72
N VAL A 422 3.12 -10.34 30.40
CA VAL A 422 2.03 -10.16 29.44
C VAL A 422 1.62 -11.51 28.87
N LEU A 423 0.32 -11.81 28.93
CA LEU A 423 -0.29 -12.96 28.29
C LEU A 423 -0.95 -12.51 26.99
N TYR A 424 -0.38 -12.92 25.86
CA TYR A 424 -0.79 -12.49 24.52
C TYR A 424 -1.23 -13.70 23.66
N PRO A 425 -2.45 -14.22 23.86
CA PRO A 425 -2.90 -15.47 23.24
C PRO A 425 -3.63 -15.23 21.90
N SER A 426 -3.32 -14.16 21.17
CA SER A 426 -3.96 -13.90 19.88
C SER A 426 -3.77 -15.07 18.91
N SER A 427 -4.79 -15.35 18.10
CA SER A 427 -4.78 -16.38 17.05
C SER A 427 -4.86 -15.85 15.61
N ALA A 428 -5.01 -14.53 15.47
CA ALA A 428 -4.88 -13.86 14.18
C ALA A 428 -4.23 -12.49 14.40
N GLU A 429 -3.15 -12.22 13.68
CA GLU A 429 -2.38 -10.97 13.77
C GLU A 429 -1.77 -10.63 12.42
N GLY A 430 -1.57 -9.34 12.18
CA GLY A 430 -0.72 -8.85 11.10
C GLY A 430 0.78 -8.85 11.46
N PHE A 431 1.09 -8.35 12.66
CA PHE A 431 2.46 -8.22 13.18
C PHE A 431 2.58 -8.65 14.65
N GLY A 432 1.70 -8.15 15.53
CA GLY A 432 1.72 -8.44 16.96
C GLY A 432 2.73 -7.57 17.73
N LEU A 433 2.43 -6.27 17.90
CA LEU A 433 3.34 -5.31 18.54
C LEU A 433 3.48 -5.47 20.07
N VAL A 434 2.43 -5.97 20.74
CA VAL A 434 2.34 -5.96 22.21
C VAL A 434 3.51 -6.65 22.91
N PRO A 435 3.99 -7.84 22.47
CA PRO A 435 5.16 -8.46 23.09
C PRO A 435 6.43 -7.59 23.04
N TYR A 436 6.66 -6.89 21.93
CA TYR A 436 7.81 -6.02 21.76
C TYR A 436 7.69 -4.74 22.61
N GLU A 437 6.50 -4.15 22.67
CA GLU A 437 6.23 -2.99 23.52
C GLU A 437 6.39 -3.32 25.01
N ALA A 438 5.95 -4.50 25.44
CA ALA A 438 6.17 -5.00 26.79
C ALA A 438 7.66 -5.20 27.08
N ALA A 439 8.39 -5.79 26.14
CA ALA A 439 9.82 -6.04 26.30
C ALA A 439 10.60 -4.75 26.49
N ILE A 440 10.35 -3.69 25.71
CA ILE A 440 11.01 -2.37 25.92
C ILE A 440 10.85 -1.88 27.36
N LEU A 441 9.67 -2.10 27.94
CA LEU A 441 9.36 -1.69 29.30
C LEU A 441 9.83 -2.69 30.38
N GLY A 442 10.59 -3.72 29.99
CA GLY A 442 11.18 -4.71 30.88
C GLY A 442 10.29 -5.91 31.22
N THR A 443 9.14 -6.05 30.55
CA THR A 443 8.13 -7.06 30.90
C THR A 443 8.14 -8.23 29.92
N PRO A 444 8.30 -9.48 30.40
CA PRO A 444 8.29 -10.65 29.54
C PRO A 444 6.87 -10.95 29.02
N SER A 445 6.79 -11.59 27.85
CA SER A 445 5.52 -11.96 27.24
C SER A 445 5.47 -13.45 26.89
N THR A 446 4.30 -14.07 27.09
CA THR A 446 3.97 -15.39 26.55
C THR A 446 2.96 -15.25 25.40
N PHE A 447 3.23 -15.93 24.28
CA PHE A 447 2.41 -15.92 23.07
C PHE A 447 2.67 -17.19 22.24
N ALA A 448 1.78 -17.50 21.31
CA ALA A 448 1.94 -18.68 20.47
C ALA A 448 3.03 -18.47 19.40
N ASP A 449 3.82 -19.52 19.13
CA ASP A 449 4.79 -19.62 18.04
C ASP A 449 4.09 -19.81 16.68
N PHE A 450 3.37 -18.78 16.22
CA PHE A 450 2.59 -18.82 14.97
C PHE A 450 2.78 -17.57 14.10
N GLY A 451 2.54 -17.74 12.80
CA GLY A 451 2.43 -16.64 11.81
C GLY A 451 3.54 -15.58 11.94
N PRO A 452 3.19 -14.28 12.00
CA PRO A 452 4.18 -13.20 12.07
C PRO A 452 5.02 -13.24 13.34
N LEU A 453 4.47 -13.68 14.48
CA LEU A 453 5.22 -13.75 15.74
C LEU A 453 6.34 -14.80 15.67
N LYS A 454 6.08 -15.95 15.03
CA LYS A 454 7.11 -16.96 14.77
C LYS A 454 8.21 -16.44 13.85
N GLU A 455 7.80 -15.83 12.74
CA GLU A 455 8.69 -15.35 11.68
C GLU A 455 9.62 -14.24 12.19
N ILE A 456 9.08 -13.27 12.91
CA ILE A 456 9.79 -12.06 13.31
C ILE A 456 10.51 -12.26 14.64
N ALA A 457 9.88 -12.90 15.63
CA ALA A 457 10.49 -13.03 16.95
C ALA A 457 11.65 -14.04 16.95
N GLY A 458 11.51 -15.16 16.24
CA GLY A 458 12.56 -16.21 16.20
C GLY A 458 12.90 -16.82 17.56
N ILE A 459 12.00 -16.70 18.54
CA ILE A 459 12.21 -17.11 19.93
C ILE A 459 11.91 -18.60 20.12
N SER A 460 12.76 -19.28 20.88
CA SER A 460 12.56 -20.70 21.23
C SER A 460 11.78 -20.87 22.54
N GLY A 461 11.16 -22.04 22.73
CA GLY A 461 10.46 -22.36 23.99
C GLY A 461 9.06 -21.76 24.13
N LEU A 462 8.55 -21.06 23.12
CA LEU A 462 7.17 -20.56 23.09
C LEU A 462 6.13 -21.68 22.94
N PRO A 463 4.90 -21.50 23.44
CA PRO A 463 3.77 -22.37 23.16
C PRO A 463 3.54 -22.58 21.65
N LYS A 464 3.55 -23.82 21.17
CA LYS A 464 3.36 -24.13 19.73
C LYS A 464 1.90 -24.15 19.27
N HIS A 465 0.96 -24.08 20.21
CA HIS A 465 -0.48 -24.17 19.97
C HIS A 465 -1.22 -23.51 21.14
N TRP A 466 -2.47 -23.09 20.91
CA TRP A 466 -3.38 -22.58 21.95
C TRP A 466 -3.88 -23.69 22.88
N SER A 467 -2.97 -24.28 23.64
CA SER A 467 -3.27 -25.16 24.76
C SER A 467 -3.12 -24.40 26.06
N VAL A 468 -4.13 -24.50 26.94
CA VAL A 468 -4.08 -23.94 28.28
C VAL A 468 -2.82 -24.41 29.00
N ASP A 469 -2.53 -25.71 28.95
CA ASP A 469 -1.37 -26.29 29.65
C ASP A 469 -0.03 -25.74 29.13
N ALA A 470 0.10 -25.55 27.82
CA ALA A 470 1.33 -25.03 27.22
C ALA A 470 1.57 -23.57 27.58
N PHE A 471 0.53 -22.74 27.52
CA PHE A 471 0.59 -21.34 27.92
C PHE A 471 0.79 -21.18 29.42
N THR A 472 0.14 -22.02 30.23
CA THR A 472 0.35 -22.06 31.69
C THR A 472 1.80 -22.38 32.00
N ALA A 473 2.39 -23.41 31.39
CA ALA A 473 3.78 -23.79 31.65
C ALA A 473 4.78 -22.66 31.32
N ASP A 474 4.63 -22.00 30.16
CA ASP A 474 5.48 -20.86 29.79
C ASP A 474 5.25 -19.67 30.74
N LEU A 475 4.00 -19.33 31.05
CA LEU A 475 3.68 -18.22 31.96
C LEU A 475 4.19 -18.47 33.39
N GLU A 476 4.05 -19.68 33.92
CA GLU A 476 4.60 -20.07 35.22
C GLU A 476 6.11 -19.91 35.26
N GLN A 477 6.81 -20.32 34.20
CA GLN A 477 8.25 -20.16 34.11
C GLN A 477 8.65 -18.69 34.14
N LEU A 478 7.94 -17.82 33.40
CA LEU A 478 8.17 -16.38 33.40
C LEU A 478 7.86 -15.74 34.77
N LEU A 479 6.85 -16.23 35.48
CA LEU A 479 6.47 -15.70 36.80
C LEU A 479 7.36 -16.20 37.95
N ALA A 480 7.98 -17.38 37.81
CA ALA A 480 8.74 -18.04 38.86
C ALA A 480 10.26 -17.82 38.74
N SER A 481 10.79 -17.47 37.56
CA SER A 481 12.22 -17.33 37.31
C SER A 481 12.57 -15.98 36.68
N ASP A 482 13.23 -15.13 37.45
CA ASP A 482 13.73 -13.84 36.96
C ASP A 482 14.72 -13.99 35.81
N ASP A 483 15.50 -15.09 35.77
CA ASP A 483 16.41 -15.38 34.66
C ASP A 483 15.63 -15.69 33.38
N ALA A 484 14.56 -16.47 33.47
CA ALA A 484 13.71 -16.76 32.31
C ALA A 484 13.00 -15.50 31.80
N ALA A 485 12.50 -14.66 32.72
CA ALA A 485 11.91 -13.37 32.38
C ALA A 485 12.92 -12.45 31.67
N ARG A 486 14.12 -12.26 32.24
CA ARG A 486 15.19 -11.45 31.65
C ARG A 486 15.63 -11.98 30.28
N GLN A 487 15.75 -13.29 30.15
CA GLN A 487 16.12 -13.92 28.87
C GLN A 487 15.06 -13.65 27.79
N ARG A 488 13.77 -13.83 28.10
CA ARG A 488 12.66 -13.55 27.16
C ARG A 488 12.64 -12.10 26.72
N VAL A 489 12.88 -11.17 27.65
CA VAL A 489 12.98 -9.72 27.33
C VAL A 489 14.19 -9.43 26.45
N ALA A 490 15.37 -10.00 26.77
CA ALA A 490 16.59 -9.80 26.00
C ALA A 490 16.46 -10.32 24.55
N GLU A 491 15.80 -11.47 24.36
CA GLU A 491 15.52 -12.01 23.03
C GLU A 491 14.61 -11.08 22.22
N LEU A 492 13.53 -10.57 22.81
CA LEU A 492 12.65 -9.60 22.17
C LEU A 492 13.36 -8.26 21.86
N HIS A 493 14.27 -7.82 22.74
CA HIS A 493 15.11 -6.63 22.49
C HIS A 493 16.03 -6.79 21.28
N GLN A 494 16.61 -7.98 21.08
CA GLN A 494 17.43 -8.26 19.90
C GLN A 494 16.62 -8.13 18.61
N VAL A 495 15.37 -8.61 18.62
CA VAL A 495 14.45 -8.49 17.48
C VAL A 495 14.13 -7.01 17.21
N ILE A 496 13.85 -6.22 18.25
CA ILE A 496 13.57 -4.79 18.12
C ILE A 496 14.74 -4.04 17.51
N ALA A 497 15.98 -4.33 17.95
CA ALA A 497 17.17 -3.69 17.43
C ALA A 497 17.44 -3.99 15.94
N GLN A 498 16.97 -5.13 15.44
CA GLN A 498 17.14 -5.54 14.04
C GLN A 498 16.09 -4.93 13.11
N HIS A 499 14.90 -4.59 13.63
CA HIS A 499 13.77 -4.14 12.85
C HIS A 499 13.60 -2.62 12.98
N THR A 500 14.08 -1.87 11.98
CA THR A 500 14.05 -0.39 11.97
C THR A 500 13.15 0.15 10.87
N TRP A 501 12.58 1.33 11.06
CA TRP A 501 11.82 2.03 10.04
C TRP A 501 12.68 2.42 8.83
N GLN A 502 13.97 2.68 9.02
CA GLN A 502 14.92 2.88 7.93
C GLN A 502 15.10 1.60 7.12
N GLY A 503 15.21 0.44 7.77
CA GLY A 503 15.25 -0.87 7.09
C GLY A 503 13.96 -1.16 6.31
N PHE A 504 12.80 -0.91 6.91
CA PHE A 504 11.51 -1.03 6.24
C PHE A 504 11.42 -0.12 5.01
N ALA A 505 11.77 1.17 5.16
CA ALA A 505 11.73 2.14 4.07
C ALA A 505 12.70 1.77 2.94
N ALA A 506 13.92 1.32 3.27
CA ALA A 506 14.89 0.88 2.26
C ALA A 506 14.34 -0.30 1.44
N GLY A 507 13.74 -1.30 2.10
CA GLY A 507 13.11 -2.44 1.44
C GLY A 507 11.87 -2.06 0.62
N LEU A 508 11.08 -1.09 1.10
CA LEU A 508 9.93 -0.56 0.37
C LEU A 508 10.37 0.21 -0.88
N ILE A 509 11.43 1.02 -0.80
CA ILE A 509 11.99 1.75 -1.94
C ILE A 509 12.60 0.79 -2.97
N ASP A 510 13.31 -0.26 -2.52
CA ASP A 510 13.82 -1.32 -3.41
C ASP A 510 12.67 -2.00 -4.16
N PHE A 511 11.55 -2.22 -3.48
CA PHE A 511 10.33 -2.74 -4.11
C PHE A 511 9.75 -1.76 -5.11
N PHE A 512 9.64 -0.47 -4.76
CA PHE A 512 9.15 0.58 -5.65
C PHE A 512 9.97 0.67 -6.94
N VAL A 513 11.31 0.70 -6.83
CA VAL A 513 12.21 0.74 -7.99
C VAL A 513 11.99 -0.47 -8.90
N ARG A 514 11.87 -1.67 -8.32
CA ARG A 514 11.63 -2.90 -9.09
C ARG A 514 10.27 -2.87 -9.79
N ILE A 515 9.19 -2.49 -9.11
CA ILE A 515 7.85 -2.43 -9.70
C ILE A 515 7.74 -1.32 -10.76
N ALA A 516 8.41 -0.19 -10.55
CA ALA A 516 8.52 0.88 -11.54
C ALA A 516 9.21 0.43 -12.84
N ALA A 517 10.14 -0.52 -12.76
CA ALA A 517 10.83 -1.09 -13.91
C ALA A 517 10.05 -2.21 -14.63
N GLN A 518 9.00 -2.77 -14.01
CA GLN A 518 8.16 -3.79 -14.63
C GLN A 518 6.99 -3.13 -15.39
N PRO A 519 6.44 -3.75 -16.46
CA PRO A 519 5.19 -3.29 -17.08
C PRO A 519 4.03 -3.23 -16.08
N THR A 520 3.00 -2.43 -16.33
CA THR A 520 1.75 -2.50 -15.55
C THR A 520 1.13 -3.90 -15.62
N VAL A 521 0.35 -4.25 -14.61
CA VAL A 521 -0.44 -5.49 -14.66
C VAL A 521 -1.56 -5.37 -15.71
N LEU A 522 -1.85 -6.46 -16.44
CA LEU A 522 -2.84 -6.46 -17.53
C LEU A 522 -4.23 -5.99 -17.08
N THR A 523 -4.64 -6.33 -15.87
CA THR A 523 -5.90 -5.93 -15.24
C THR A 523 -6.04 -4.41 -15.08
N SER A 524 -4.94 -3.65 -15.11
CA SER A 524 -4.98 -2.18 -15.14
C SER A 524 -5.73 -1.65 -16.39
N SER A 525 -5.73 -2.40 -17.49
CA SER A 525 -6.45 -2.06 -18.73
C SER A 525 -7.97 -2.31 -18.66
N VAL A 526 -8.45 -3.08 -17.68
CA VAL A 526 -9.84 -3.56 -17.63
C VAL A 526 -10.68 -2.85 -16.55
N GLY A 527 -10.05 -2.15 -15.59
CA GLY A 527 -10.68 -1.73 -14.34
C GLY A 527 -10.97 -0.23 -14.16
N GLY A 528 -11.02 0.55 -15.24
CA GLY A 528 -11.09 2.02 -15.18
C GLY A 528 -12.49 2.66 -15.16
N THR A 529 -13.59 1.90 -15.04
CA THR A 529 -14.94 2.51 -15.18
C THR A 529 -15.60 2.84 -13.85
N ALA A 530 -16.30 3.98 -13.82
CA ALA A 530 -17.21 4.38 -12.74
C ALA A 530 -18.30 3.31 -12.46
N ALA A 531 -18.58 2.41 -13.40
CA ALA A 531 -19.56 1.33 -13.27
C ALA A 531 -19.07 0.19 -12.36
N ASP A 532 -17.78 -0.17 -12.40
CA ASP A 532 -17.20 -1.16 -11.46
C ASP A 532 -17.14 -0.60 -10.04
N THR A 533 -16.85 0.69 -9.92
CA THR A 533 -16.87 1.45 -8.66
C THR A 533 -18.30 1.62 -8.11
N ALA A 534 -19.30 1.78 -9.00
CA ALA A 534 -20.71 1.84 -8.65
C ALA A 534 -21.27 0.46 -8.22
N ALA A 535 -20.85 -0.64 -8.87
CA ALA A 535 -21.19 -1.98 -8.44
C ALA A 535 -20.59 -2.29 -7.06
N LEU A 536 -19.34 -1.88 -6.81
CA LEU A 536 -18.69 -1.95 -5.50
C LEU A 536 -19.42 -1.11 -4.44
N SER A 537 -19.74 0.15 -4.75
CA SER A 537 -20.48 1.06 -3.86
C SER A 537 -21.90 0.55 -3.59
N ALA A 538 -22.56 -0.08 -4.56
CA ALA A 538 -23.88 -0.67 -4.39
C ALA A 538 -23.85 -1.88 -3.44
N ILE A 539 -22.80 -2.71 -3.52
CA ILE A 539 -22.66 -3.88 -2.64
C ILE A 539 -22.24 -3.47 -1.22
N LEU A 540 -21.31 -2.53 -1.08
CA LEU A 540 -20.85 -2.03 0.24
C LEU A 540 -21.87 -1.11 0.93
N SER A 541 -22.75 -0.46 0.16
CA SER A 541 -23.88 0.31 0.71
C SER A 541 -25.12 -0.54 1.00
N SER A 542 -25.06 -1.86 0.79
CA SER A 542 -26.14 -2.79 1.09
C SER A 542 -26.29 -2.99 2.61
N ARG A 543 -27.21 -2.19 3.19
CA ARG A 543 -27.93 -2.33 4.46
C ARG A 543 -27.17 -2.59 5.79
N THR A 544 -25.88 -2.90 5.79
CA THR A 544 -25.09 -3.17 7.02
C THR A 544 -24.17 -2.02 7.43
N TRP A 545 -23.70 -1.18 6.50
CA TRP A 545 -22.88 -0.01 6.83
C TRP A 545 -23.71 1.24 7.21
N ARG A 546 -24.92 1.39 6.65
CA ARG A 546 -25.82 2.54 6.92
C ARG A 546 -26.35 2.62 8.35
N ALA A 547 -26.10 1.61 9.19
CA ALA A 547 -26.45 1.63 10.61
C ALA A 547 -25.56 2.55 11.47
N THR A 548 -24.51 3.18 10.90
CA THR A 548 -23.61 4.07 11.67
C THR A 548 -23.54 5.51 11.18
N GLU A 549 -24.20 5.85 10.08
CA GLU A 549 -24.13 7.21 9.51
C GLU A 549 -25.28 8.12 9.99
N SER A 550 -26.51 7.61 10.05
CA SER A 550 -27.68 8.35 10.56
C SER A 550 -27.59 8.65 12.06
N LEU A 551 -26.78 7.91 12.81
CA LEU A 551 -26.53 8.12 14.25
C LEU A 551 -25.41 9.14 14.56
N ARG A 552 -24.63 9.58 13.56
CA ARG A 552 -23.65 10.67 13.75
C ARG A 552 -24.26 12.07 13.56
N LYS A 553 -25.26 12.23 12.69
CA LYS A 553 -25.89 13.53 12.43
C LYS A 553 -26.86 13.99 13.54
N VAL A 554 -27.44 13.07 14.32
CA VAL A 554 -28.36 13.42 15.43
C VAL A 554 -27.61 13.93 16.67
N ARG A 555 -26.32 13.59 16.83
CA ARG A 555 -25.52 13.98 18.01
C ARG A 555 -25.01 15.43 18.00
N SER A 556 -25.02 16.11 16.86
CA SER A 556 -24.59 17.52 16.75
C SER A 556 -25.70 18.54 17.06
N LYS A 557 -26.98 18.14 17.01
CA LYS A 557 -28.13 19.03 17.26
C LYS A 557 -28.63 19.03 18.71
N LEU A 558 -28.13 18.14 19.57
CA LEU A 558 -28.53 18.04 20.99
C LEU A 558 -27.46 18.52 21.99
N ARG A 559 -26.46 19.27 21.52
CA ARG A 559 -25.45 19.94 22.37
C ARG A 559 -25.56 21.47 22.40
N ARG A 560 -26.66 22.02 21.86
CA ARG A 560 -27.09 23.41 22.09
C ARG A 560 -28.54 23.39 22.56
N LYS A 561 -28.74 23.00 23.82
CA LYS A 561 -29.73 23.55 24.76
C LYS A 561 -29.48 22.96 26.13
#